data_AF-A0A3C0BQ27-F1
#
_entry.id   AF-A0A3C0BQ27-F1
#
_cell.length_a   1.000
_cell.length_b   1.000
_cell.length_c   1.000
_cell.angle_alpha   90.00
_cell.angle_beta   90.00
_cell.angle_gamma   90.00
#
_symmetry.space_group_name_H-M   'P 1'
#
loop_
_entity.id
_entity.type
_entity.pdbx_description
1 polymer ?
#
loop_
_entity_poly.entity_id
_entity_poly.type
_entity_poly.pdbx_seq_one_letter_code
_entity_poly.pdbx_strand_id
1 'polypeptide(L)'
;MSSWKTAGAVGTFVLAFAVTSLNLAWSEDTKLPNLDVAAARAANDAPATPVTQDQLNAAAGDESNFLQTNGNYDQTRYFPGKQINTSNVGKLHPAWIFQTEVKESQETTPIVVNGVMYVTTSFDHVYALNAKTGEEYWHYKHAMGPVTTYCCGPNNRGVAVYDDKVYLATLDSQLVALNAKTGSIVWQTQIADPTLGYSETMAPTAVNGK
;
A
#
# COMPACT_ATOMS: atom_id res chain seq x y z
N MET A 1 -73.64 13.70 -34.97
CA MET A 1 -73.64 12.44 -34.19
C MET A 1 -72.21 11.90 -34.13
N SER A 2 -71.85 11.38 -32.94
CA SER A 2 -70.59 10.74 -32.48
C SER A 2 -69.29 11.56 -32.35
N SER A 3 -68.73 11.48 -31.12
CA SER A 3 -67.53 12.10 -30.51
C SER A 3 -66.19 11.53 -31.01
N TRP A 4 -65.00 12.02 -30.62
CA TRP A 4 -64.24 11.67 -29.39
C TRP A 4 -63.07 12.67 -29.09
N LYS A 5 -62.72 12.74 -27.79
CA LYS A 5 -61.64 13.36 -26.96
C LYS A 5 -60.18 13.32 -27.51
N THR A 6 -59.10 14.00 -27.08
CA THR A 6 -58.64 14.89 -25.94
C THR A 6 -57.21 15.41 -26.29
N ALA A 7 -56.86 16.69 -26.05
CA ALA A 7 -55.99 17.27 -24.98
C ALA A 7 -54.45 17.05 -25.05
N GLY A 8 -53.67 18.13 -24.82
CA GLY A 8 -52.26 18.10 -24.40
C GLY A 8 -51.42 19.29 -24.88
N ALA A 9 -51.30 20.35 -24.06
CA ALA A 9 -50.67 21.64 -24.40
C ALA A 9 -49.20 21.76 -23.92
N VAL A 10 -48.47 22.62 -24.63
CA VAL A 10 -47.09 23.10 -24.44
C VAL A 10 -47.09 24.31 -23.50
N GLY A 11 -46.00 24.54 -22.73
CA GLY A 11 -45.77 25.88 -22.16
C GLY A 11 -44.65 25.99 -21.12
N THR A 12 -43.49 26.45 -21.57
CA THR A 12 -42.42 27.11 -20.79
C THR A 12 -42.96 28.37 -20.08
N PHE A 13 -42.45 28.76 -18.89
CA PHE A 13 -41.97 30.14 -18.58
C PHE A 13 -41.47 30.32 -17.11
N VAL A 14 -40.27 30.90 -17.03
CA VAL A 14 -39.61 31.85 -16.10
C VAL A 14 -40.17 32.15 -14.68
N LEU A 15 -39.19 32.15 -13.75
CA LEU A 15 -39.01 32.79 -12.43
C LEU A 15 -39.92 33.98 -12.01
N ALA A 16 -40.35 33.94 -10.74
CA ALA A 16 -40.28 35.09 -9.81
C ALA A 16 -40.42 34.60 -8.34
N PHE A 17 -39.51 35.07 -7.47
CA PHE A 17 -39.55 34.84 -6.03
C PHE A 17 -40.58 35.74 -5.34
N ALA A 18 -41.33 35.19 -4.40
CA ALA A 18 -41.92 35.95 -3.29
C ALA A 18 -41.77 35.12 -2.00
N VAL A 19 -41.00 35.68 -1.06
CA VAL A 19 -40.84 35.14 0.29
C VAL A 19 -42.01 35.65 1.13
N THR A 20 -42.81 34.73 1.67
CA THR A 20 -43.65 35.00 2.83
C THR A 20 -43.51 33.85 3.81
N SER A 21 -42.98 34.19 4.97
CA SER A 21 -42.85 33.35 6.15
C SER A 21 -44.20 32.91 6.71
N LEU A 22 -44.34 31.63 7.05
CA LEU A 22 -45.17 31.18 8.18
C LEU A 22 -44.66 29.81 8.66
N ASN A 23 -44.27 29.75 9.93
CA ASN A 23 -43.93 28.50 10.61
C ASN A 23 -45.21 27.81 11.07
N LEU A 24 -45.35 26.49 10.85
CA LEU A 24 -45.38 25.45 11.90
C LEU A 24 -45.97 24.12 11.41
N ALA A 25 -45.31 23.07 11.89
CA ALA A 25 -45.78 21.70 12.15
C ALA A 25 -45.99 20.76 10.95
N TRP A 26 -45.00 19.88 10.74
CA TRP A 26 -45.21 18.49 10.32
C TRP A 26 -44.34 17.55 11.14
N SER A 27 -44.99 16.50 11.63
CA SER A 27 -44.45 15.33 12.30
C SER A 27 -43.96 14.32 11.26
N GLU A 28 -42.88 13.63 11.62
CA GLU A 28 -42.35 12.35 11.11
C GLU A 28 -42.22 12.14 9.60
N ASP A 29 -40.98 12.24 9.12
CA ASP A 29 -40.45 11.29 8.12
C ASP A 29 -38.94 11.13 8.32
N THR A 30 -38.52 9.87 8.38
CA THR A 30 -37.19 9.36 8.71
C THR A 30 -36.09 9.95 7.83
N LYS A 31 -35.19 10.75 8.41
CA LYS A 31 -33.88 11.02 7.80
C LYS A 31 -33.10 9.70 7.77
N LEU A 32 -32.78 9.25 6.56
CA LEU A 32 -31.74 8.24 6.32
C LEU A 32 -30.49 8.65 7.14
N PRO A 33 -29.88 7.71 7.88
CA PRO A 33 -28.66 8.03 8.62
C PRO A 33 -27.63 8.52 7.61
N ASN A 34 -26.99 9.64 7.95
CA ASN A 34 -25.75 10.06 7.30
C ASN A 34 -24.87 8.82 7.22
N LEU A 35 -24.52 8.41 6.00
CA LEU A 35 -23.37 7.55 5.81
C LEU A 35 -22.21 8.39 6.30
N ASP A 36 -21.85 8.22 7.56
CA ASP A 36 -20.56 8.61 8.07
C ASP A 36 -19.55 7.98 7.13
N VAL A 37 -19.04 8.79 6.19
CA VAL A 37 -17.78 8.50 5.54
C VAL A 37 -16.81 8.44 6.69
N ALA A 38 -16.59 7.24 7.21
CA ALA A 38 -15.60 6.98 8.23
C ALA A 38 -14.32 7.60 7.69
N ALA A 39 -13.90 8.72 8.29
CA ALA A 39 -12.61 9.29 8.04
C ALA A 39 -11.62 8.16 8.32
N ALA A 40 -11.00 7.63 7.26
CA ALA A 40 -9.91 6.70 7.40
C ALA A 40 -8.94 7.34 8.39
N ARG A 41 -8.67 6.64 9.49
CA ARG A 41 -7.69 7.06 10.49
C ARG A 41 -6.43 7.47 9.72
N ALA A 42 -5.99 8.71 9.87
CA ALA A 42 -4.74 9.14 9.25
C ALA A 42 -3.63 8.24 9.81
N ALA A 43 -3.10 7.38 8.94
CA ALA A 43 -1.86 6.65 9.11
C ALA A 43 -0.78 7.63 9.60
N ASN A 44 -0.04 7.27 10.65
CA ASN A 44 1.08 8.08 11.08
C ASN A 44 2.16 8.00 9.99
N ASP A 45 2.45 9.12 9.32
CA ASP A 45 3.55 9.22 8.36
C ASP A 45 4.81 8.54 8.92
N ALA A 46 5.38 7.62 8.16
CA ALA A 46 6.63 6.98 8.54
C ALA A 46 7.75 8.05 8.61
N PRO A 47 8.67 8.00 9.58
CA PRO A 47 9.84 8.88 9.61
C PRO A 47 10.90 8.44 8.57
N ALA A 48 10.46 8.20 7.34
CA ALA A 48 11.29 7.73 6.23
C ALA A 48 12.28 8.82 5.82
N THR A 49 13.51 8.39 5.54
CA THR A 49 14.59 9.24 5.04
C THR A 49 15.06 8.72 3.69
N PRO A 50 15.49 9.59 2.76
CA PRO A 50 15.91 9.15 1.45
C PRO A 50 17.08 8.16 1.51
N VAL A 51 16.97 7.05 0.77
CA VAL A 51 18.06 6.06 0.63
C VAL A 51 18.94 6.42 -0.56
N THR A 52 20.23 6.62 -0.34
CA THR A 52 21.18 6.97 -1.40
C THR A 52 21.82 5.75 -2.04
N GLN A 53 22.37 5.92 -3.25
CA GLN A 53 23.14 4.87 -3.91
C GLN A 53 24.38 4.47 -3.09
N ASP A 54 25.01 5.42 -2.40
CA ASP A 54 26.17 5.15 -1.56
C ASP A 54 25.81 4.27 -0.35
N GLN A 55 24.63 4.46 0.25
CA GLN A 55 24.12 3.56 1.29
C GLN A 55 23.91 2.14 0.75
N LEU A 56 23.31 2.01 -0.44
CA LEU A 56 23.13 0.70 -1.08
C LEU A 56 24.46 0.01 -1.40
N ASN A 57 25.45 0.76 -1.91
CA ASN A 57 26.79 0.27 -2.19
C ASN A 57 27.52 -0.19 -0.91
N ALA A 58 27.31 0.51 0.20
CA ALA A 58 27.93 0.22 1.49
C ALA A 58 27.16 -0.80 2.34
N ALA A 59 26.03 -1.34 1.85
CA ALA A 59 25.12 -2.17 2.64
C ALA A 59 25.78 -3.39 3.32
N ALA A 60 26.86 -3.94 2.74
CA ALA A 60 27.60 -5.07 3.32
C ALA A 60 28.23 -4.77 4.69
N GLY A 61 28.54 -3.49 4.98
CA GLY A 61 29.10 -3.03 6.24
C GLY A 61 28.11 -2.34 7.16
N ASP A 62 26.82 -2.27 6.80
CA ASP A 62 25.81 -1.57 7.59
C ASP A 62 25.33 -2.46 8.76
N GLU A 63 25.58 -2.01 9.99
CA GLU A 63 25.17 -2.71 11.22
C GLU A 63 23.79 -2.27 11.74
N SER A 64 23.13 -1.31 11.09
CA SER A 64 21.85 -0.72 11.52
C SER A 64 20.70 -0.97 10.56
N ASN A 65 20.99 -1.18 9.28
CA ASN A 65 20.00 -1.33 8.22
C ASN A 65 20.10 -2.68 7.52
N PHE A 66 19.00 -3.09 6.88
CA PHE A 66 18.96 -4.21 5.94
C PHE A 66 18.33 -3.71 4.64
N LEU A 67 19.19 -3.20 3.76
CA LEU A 67 18.77 -2.31 2.65
C LEU A 67 18.36 -3.05 1.37
N GLN A 68 18.76 -4.31 1.22
CA GLN A 68 18.52 -5.09 0.00
C GLN A 68 18.03 -6.50 0.35
N THR A 69 17.22 -7.12 -0.51
CA THR A 69 16.59 -8.43 -0.28
C THR A 69 17.58 -9.53 0.14
N ASN A 70 18.82 -9.48 -0.37
CA ASN A 70 19.87 -10.43 0.01
C ASN A 70 21.05 -9.77 0.76
N GLY A 71 20.77 -8.70 1.51
CA GLY A 71 21.71 -8.00 2.38
C GLY A 71 22.58 -6.97 1.67
N ASN A 72 23.15 -7.30 0.51
CA ASN A 72 24.01 -6.42 -0.28
C ASN A 72 24.03 -6.84 -1.76
N TYR A 73 24.72 -6.06 -2.60
CA TYR A 73 24.82 -6.35 -4.03
C TYR A 73 25.54 -7.66 -4.35
N ASP A 74 26.42 -8.15 -3.46
CA ASP A 74 27.03 -9.48 -3.57
C ASP A 74 26.08 -10.62 -3.15
N GLN A 75 24.86 -10.28 -2.72
CA GLN A 75 23.77 -11.20 -2.37
C GLN A 75 24.13 -12.21 -1.26
N THR A 76 25.06 -11.84 -0.36
CA THR A 76 25.62 -12.75 0.65
C THR A 76 24.68 -13.11 1.80
N ARG A 77 23.61 -12.31 2.00
CA ARG A 77 22.70 -12.39 3.16
C ARG A 77 23.41 -12.30 4.53
N TYR A 78 24.64 -11.80 4.55
CA TYR A 78 25.42 -11.59 5.75
C TYR A 78 25.07 -10.25 6.41
N PHE A 79 24.83 -10.26 7.72
CA PHE A 79 24.62 -9.06 8.53
C PHE A 79 25.79 -8.90 9.51
N PRO A 80 26.50 -7.74 9.51
CA PRO A 80 27.73 -7.58 10.28
C PRO A 80 27.52 -7.38 11.80
N GLY A 81 26.28 -7.14 12.25
CA GLY A 81 25.96 -6.90 13.65
C GLY A 81 26.31 -8.06 14.58
N LYS A 82 26.91 -7.75 15.74
CA LYS A 82 27.46 -8.75 16.68
C LYS A 82 26.73 -8.84 18.02
N GLN A 83 25.66 -8.07 18.19
CA GLN A 83 24.90 -8.01 19.45
C GLN A 83 24.36 -9.39 19.85
N ILE A 84 23.82 -10.14 18.87
CA ILE A 84 23.38 -11.52 19.04
C ILE A 84 24.51 -12.44 18.57
N ASN A 85 24.89 -13.40 19.40
CA ASN A 85 25.96 -14.34 19.10
C ASN A 85 25.75 -15.68 19.84
N THR A 86 26.66 -16.63 19.60
CA THR A 86 26.56 -17.99 20.14
C THR A 86 26.54 -18.07 21.66
N SER A 87 27.05 -17.05 22.37
CA SER A 87 27.02 -17.04 23.84
C SER A 87 25.70 -16.57 24.43
N ASN A 88 24.86 -15.84 23.67
CA ASN A 88 23.66 -15.20 24.18
C ASN A 88 22.37 -15.50 23.40
N VAL A 89 22.44 -16.20 22.25
CA VAL A 89 21.27 -16.54 21.41
C VAL A 89 20.18 -17.30 22.18
N GLY A 90 20.55 -18.09 23.19
CA GLY A 90 19.59 -18.78 24.07
C GLY A 90 18.73 -17.88 24.96
N LYS A 91 18.99 -16.57 24.97
CA LYS A 91 18.21 -15.56 25.73
C LYS A 91 17.17 -14.83 24.86
N LEU A 92 17.12 -15.13 23.56
CA LEU A 92 16.17 -14.48 22.65
C LEU A 92 14.73 -14.81 23.04
N HIS A 93 13.88 -13.80 22.92
CA HIS A 93 12.44 -13.89 23.08
C HIS A 93 11.79 -12.93 22.07
N PRO A 94 10.54 -13.19 21.66
CA PRO A 94 9.82 -12.26 20.78
C PRO A 94 9.75 -10.86 21.40
N ALA A 95 10.17 -9.85 20.66
CA ALA A 95 10.04 -8.45 21.08
C ALA A 95 8.63 -7.92 20.80
N TRP A 96 8.05 -8.28 19.66
CA TRP A 96 6.69 -7.95 19.24
C TRP A 96 6.22 -8.93 18.15
N ILE A 97 4.93 -8.92 17.86
CA ILE A 97 4.30 -9.67 16.76
C ILE A 97 3.36 -8.72 16.02
N PHE A 98 3.47 -8.70 14.70
CA PHE A 98 2.55 -7.97 13.82
C PHE A 98 1.72 -8.97 13.03
N GLN A 99 0.40 -8.80 13.08
CA GLN A 99 -0.56 -9.66 12.38
C GLN A 99 -1.00 -8.96 11.10
N THR A 100 -0.59 -9.49 9.94
CA THR A 100 -1.11 -8.98 8.66
C THR A 100 -2.58 -9.38 8.50
N GLU A 101 -3.32 -8.63 7.68
CA GLU A 101 -4.70 -9.01 7.33
C GLU A 101 -4.78 -10.12 6.27
N VAL A 102 -3.65 -10.47 5.65
CA VAL A 102 -3.57 -11.42 4.53
C VAL A 102 -3.18 -12.81 5.05
N LYS A 103 -4.07 -13.78 4.83
CA LYS A 103 -3.90 -15.18 5.22
C LYS A 103 -3.48 -16.03 4.04
N GLU A 104 -2.21 -15.91 3.66
CA GLU A 104 -1.62 -16.72 2.60
C GLU A 104 -0.09 -16.76 2.75
N SER A 105 0.63 -17.36 1.80
CA SER A 105 2.10 -17.43 1.76
C SER A 105 2.80 -16.10 2.05
N GLN A 106 3.92 -16.15 2.76
CA GLN A 106 4.74 -15.01 3.12
C GLN A 106 6.19 -15.30 2.75
N GLU A 107 6.66 -14.76 1.62
CA GLU A 107 8.04 -14.91 1.13
C GLU A 107 8.89 -13.64 1.28
N THR A 108 8.30 -12.57 1.82
CA THR A 108 8.95 -11.27 2.00
C THR A 108 10.28 -11.39 2.74
N THR A 109 11.31 -10.72 2.23
CA THR A 109 12.44 -10.30 3.07
C THR A 109 12.19 -8.87 3.55
N PRO A 110 12.00 -8.63 4.86
CA PRO A 110 11.81 -7.27 5.36
C PRO A 110 12.99 -6.37 5.02
N ILE A 111 12.71 -5.18 4.48
CA ILE A 111 13.70 -4.14 4.25
C ILE A 111 13.63 -3.15 5.40
N VAL A 112 14.75 -2.89 6.07
CA VAL A 112 14.81 -1.99 7.22
C VAL A 112 15.71 -0.81 6.89
N VAL A 113 15.12 0.39 6.91
CA VAL A 113 15.80 1.67 6.64
C VAL A 113 15.54 2.61 7.80
N ASN A 114 16.60 2.95 8.54
CA ASN A 114 16.59 3.95 9.61
C ASN A 114 15.42 3.79 10.59
N GLY A 115 15.10 2.55 10.95
CA GLY A 115 14.04 2.21 11.90
C GLY A 115 12.64 2.01 11.30
N VAL A 116 12.45 2.23 9.99
CA VAL A 116 11.24 1.85 9.26
C VAL A 116 11.45 0.48 8.60
N MET A 117 10.54 -0.45 8.84
CA MET A 117 10.54 -1.79 8.25
C MET A 117 9.44 -1.90 7.21
N TYR A 118 9.81 -2.26 5.99
CA TYR A 118 8.87 -2.53 4.90
C TYR A 118 8.69 -4.02 4.71
N VAL A 119 7.45 -4.48 4.71
CA VAL A 119 7.07 -5.91 4.63
C VAL A 119 6.00 -6.07 3.56
N THR A 120 6.21 -6.99 2.62
CA THR A 120 5.17 -7.34 1.66
C THR A 120 4.36 -8.54 2.12
N THR A 121 3.17 -8.70 1.55
CA THR A 121 2.39 -9.93 1.72
C THR A 121 2.03 -10.54 0.39
N SER A 122 1.44 -11.73 0.44
CA SER A 122 0.63 -12.21 -0.69
C SER A 122 -0.35 -11.14 -1.18
N PHE A 123 -0.68 -11.19 -2.48
CA PHE A 123 -1.52 -10.19 -3.16
C PHE A 123 -0.97 -8.75 -3.12
N ASP A 124 0.35 -8.61 -3.00
CA ASP A 124 1.09 -7.37 -3.21
C ASP A 124 0.72 -6.21 -2.27
N HIS A 125 0.32 -6.51 -1.04
CA HIS A 125 0.21 -5.46 -0.02
C HIS A 125 1.60 -5.11 0.53
N VAL A 126 1.76 -3.88 1.00
CA VAL A 126 2.99 -3.40 1.65
C VAL A 126 2.65 -2.70 2.96
N TYR A 127 3.29 -3.11 4.04
CA TYR A 127 3.26 -2.43 5.32
C TYR A 127 4.55 -1.67 5.55
N ALA A 128 4.46 -0.45 6.08
CA ALA A 128 5.57 0.20 6.76
C ALA A 128 5.33 0.19 8.26
N LEU A 129 6.29 -0.37 8.99
CA LEU A 129 6.20 -0.58 10.42
C LEU A 129 7.36 0.11 11.13
N ASN A 130 7.15 0.50 12.38
CA ASN A 130 8.24 0.81 13.29
C ASN A 130 9.01 -0.49 13.59
N ALA A 131 10.26 -0.60 13.15
CA ALA A 131 11.06 -1.82 13.29
C ALA A 131 11.26 -2.25 14.76
N LYS A 132 11.18 -1.29 15.71
CA LYS A 132 11.37 -1.54 17.14
C LYS A 132 10.10 -1.99 17.83
N THR A 133 8.93 -1.47 17.44
CA THR A 133 7.67 -1.67 18.16
C THR A 133 6.63 -2.51 17.42
N GLY A 134 6.77 -2.65 16.09
CA GLY A 134 5.76 -3.26 15.23
C GLY A 134 4.54 -2.37 14.96
N GLU A 135 4.56 -1.10 15.40
CA GLU A 135 3.49 -0.14 15.11
C GLU A 135 3.41 0.13 13.61
N GLU A 136 2.22 0.05 13.03
CA GLU A 136 1.98 0.37 11.63
C GLU A 136 2.01 1.89 11.42
N TYR A 137 2.89 2.34 10.53
CA TYR A 137 2.87 3.69 10.00
C TYR A 137 1.79 3.82 8.93
N TRP A 138 1.89 2.98 7.89
CA TRP A 138 0.95 2.94 6.78
C TRP A 138 0.85 1.53 6.18
N HIS A 139 -0.25 1.29 5.47
CA HIS A 139 -0.53 0.06 4.74
C HIS A 139 -1.04 0.37 3.33
N TYR A 140 -0.27 -0.04 2.33
CA TYR A 140 -0.69 -0.04 0.93
C TYR A 140 -1.36 -1.37 0.58
N LYS A 141 -2.60 -1.31 0.13
CA LYS A 141 -3.35 -2.45 -0.39
C LYS A 141 -3.39 -2.34 -1.91
N HIS A 142 -2.66 -3.21 -2.60
CA HIS A 142 -2.65 -3.21 -4.05
C HIS A 142 -4.04 -3.59 -4.58
N ALA A 143 -4.59 -2.73 -5.45
CA ALA A 143 -5.83 -3.01 -6.14
C ALA A 143 -5.53 -3.93 -7.33
N MET A 144 -5.51 -5.23 -7.07
CA MET A 144 -5.17 -6.26 -8.05
C MET A 144 -5.97 -6.11 -9.35
N GLY A 145 -5.26 -5.95 -10.47
CA GLY A 145 -5.82 -5.95 -11.80
C GLY A 145 -6.19 -7.34 -12.31
N PRO A 146 -6.49 -7.47 -13.61
CA PRO A 146 -6.78 -8.76 -14.22
C PRO A 146 -5.52 -9.64 -14.22
N VAL A 147 -5.60 -10.81 -13.57
CA VAL A 147 -4.54 -11.82 -13.55
C VAL A 147 -5.11 -13.15 -14.04
N THR A 148 -4.49 -13.77 -15.04
CA THR A 148 -4.98 -15.04 -15.59
C THR A 148 -4.29 -16.26 -14.98
N THR A 149 -3.06 -16.13 -14.49
CA THR A 149 -2.27 -17.25 -13.94
C THR A 149 -1.08 -16.78 -13.11
N TYR A 150 -0.87 -17.44 -11.97
CA TYR A 150 0.42 -17.57 -11.27
C TYR A 150 0.54 -19.01 -10.75
N CYS A 151 1.68 -19.67 -11.01
CA CYS A 151 1.81 -21.12 -10.84
C CYS A 151 1.83 -21.60 -9.39
N CYS A 152 2.34 -20.76 -8.50
CA CYS A 152 3.04 -21.23 -7.31
C CYS A 152 2.59 -20.49 -6.03
N GLY A 153 1.37 -19.93 -6.07
CA GLY A 153 0.81 -19.07 -5.03
C GLY A 153 0.93 -17.58 -5.36
N PRO A 154 0.12 -16.72 -4.72
CA PRO A 154 0.11 -15.28 -4.94
C PRO A 154 1.26 -14.59 -4.19
N ASN A 155 2.48 -15.10 -4.35
CA ASN A 155 3.62 -14.76 -3.51
C ASN A 155 4.24 -13.42 -3.91
N ASN A 156 4.76 -12.68 -2.94
CA ASN A 156 5.59 -11.51 -3.16
C ASN A 156 6.86 -11.60 -2.30
N ARG A 157 8.03 -11.31 -2.88
CA ARG A 157 9.34 -11.50 -2.22
C ARG A 157 9.96 -10.24 -1.62
N GLY A 158 9.28 -9.11 -1.72
CA GLY A 158 9.68 -7.88 -1.03
C GLY A 158 9.68 -6.65 -1.94
N VAL A 159 10.32 -5.60 -1.43
CA VAL A 159 10.45 -4.30 -2.08
C VAL A 159 11.91 -3.90 -2.25
N ALA A 160 12.16 -2.90 -3.09
CA ALA A 160 13.38 -2.08 -3.01
C ALA A 160 13.03 -0.72 -2.41
N VAL A 161 13.98 -0.10 -1.70
CA VAL A 161 13.85 1.28 -1.21
C VAL A 161 15.00 2.10 -1.77
N TYR A 162 14.67 3.18 -2.47
CA TYR A 162 15.66 4.10 -3.05
C TYR A 162 15.08 5.50 -3.13
N ASP A 163 15.89 6.49 -2.78
CA ASP A 163 15.46 7.87 -2.57
C ASP A 163 14.27 7.90 -1.58
N ASP A 164 13.23 8.68 -1.85
CA ASP A 164 12.01 8.78 -1.05
C ASP A 164 10.93 7.76 -1.44
N LYS A 165 11.30 6.65 -2.11
CA LYS A 165 10.33 5.69 -2.70
C LYS A 165 10.58 4.24 -2.28
N VAL A 166 9.47 3.50 -2.21
CA VAL A 166 9.40 2.05 -2.06
C VAL A 166 8.88 1.46 -3.38
N TYR A 167 9.62 0.53 -3.97
CA TYR A 167 9.32 -0.07 -5.26
C TYR A 167 8.83 -1.51 -5.08
N LEU A 168 7.71 -1.82 -5.71
CA LEU A 168 7.00 -3.10 -5.63
C LEU A 168 6.71 -3.59 -7.05
N ALA A 169 7.05 -4.84 -7.33
CA ALA A 169 6.54 -5.54 -8.51
C ALA A 169 5.34 -6.41 -8.10
N THR A 170 4.33 -6.50 -8.97
CA THR A 170 3.01 -7.08 -8.63
C THR A 170 2.64 -8.27 -9.51
N LEU A 171 1.75 -9.11 -9.02
CA LEU A 171 1.21 -10.30 -9.69
C LEU A 171 0.48 -9.95 -10.99
N ASP A 172 -0.11 -8.77 -11.08
CA ASP A 172 -0.72 -8.24 -12.31
C ASP A 172 0.28 -7.52 -13.23
N SER A 173 1.58 -7.80 -13.06
CA SER A 173 2.68 -7.35 -13.92
C SER A 173 2.85 -5.81 -13.96
N GLN A 174 2.68 -5.14 -12.83
CA GLN A 174 3.01 -3.74 -12.67
C GLN A 174 4.29 -3.54 -11.86
N LEU A 175 5.01 -2.44 -12.15
CA LEU A 175 5.98 -1.86 -11.23
C LEU A 175 5.35 -0.61 -10.61
N VAL A 176 5.28 -0.58 -9.29
CA VAL A 176 4.65 0.48 -8.50
C VAL A 176 5.72 1.16 -7.65
N ALA A 177 5.74 2.50 -7.67
CA ALA A 177 6.52 3.30 -6.75
C ALA A 177 5.60 4.00 -5.74
N LEU A 178 5.80 3.71 -4.47
CA LEU A 178 5.09 4.30 -3.34
C LEU A 178 5.98 5.36 -2.68
N ASN A 179 5.38 6.43 -2.18
CA ASN A 179 6.06 7.37 -1.31
C ASN A 179 6.43 6.67 0.01
N ALA A 180 7.70 6.68 0.40
CA ALA A 180 8.18 5.93 1.56
C ALA A 180 7.61 6.42 2.90
N LYS A 181 7.19 7.69 2.97
CA LYS A 181 6.60 8.33 4.16
C LYS A 181 5.12 8.01 4.30
N THR A 182 4.36 8.02 3.20
CA THR A 182 2.89 7.95 3.25
C THR A 182 2.29 6.66 2.70
N GLY A 183 3.06 5.85 1.98
CA GLY A 183 2.57 4.67 1.25
C GLY A 183 1.71 5.01 0.02
N SER A 184 1.56 6.29 -0.33
CA SER A 184 0.76 6.71 -1.49
C SER A 184 1.49 6.44 -2.80
N ILE A 185 0.77 6.03 -3.84
CA ILE A 185 1.35 5.82 -5.17
C ILE A 185 1.92 7.14 -5.71
N VAL A 186 3.20 7.13 -6.08
CA VAL A 186 3.85 8.21 -6.84
C VAL A 186 3.64 7.97 -8.33
N TRP A 187 3.88 6.73 -8.77
CA TRP A 187 3.60 6.27 -10.13
C TRP A 187 3.46 4.75 -10.16
N GLN A 188 2.85 4.23 -11.23
CA GLN A 188 2.83 2.80 -11.55
C GLN A 188 2.92 2.63 -13.08
N THR A 189 3.49 1.52 -13.53
CA THR A 189 3.61 1.20 -14.96
C THR A 189 3.41 -0.29 -15.21
N GLN A 190 2.72 -0.63 -16.30
CA GLN A 190 2.56 -2.00 -16.76
C GLN A 190 3.86 -2.47 -17.41
N ILE A 191 4.49 -3.52 -16.87
CA ILE A 191 5.78 -4.03 -17.34
C ILE A 191 5.65 -5.30 -18.20
N ALA A 192 4.53 -6.00 -18.10
CA ALA A 192 4.15 -7.10 -19.00
C ALA A 192 2.62 -7.26 -19.07
N ASP A 193 2.10 -8.01 -20.05
CA ASP A 193 0.66 -8.26 -20.18
C ASP A 193 0.24 -9.48 -19.33
N PRO A 194 -0.47 -9.30 -18.20
CA PRO A 194 -0.83 -10.42 -17.33
C PRO A 194 -1.80 -11.39 -17.99
N THR A 195 -2.49 -11.01 -19.08
CA THR A 195 -3.39 -11.90 -19.82
C THR A 195 -2.64 -12.98 -20.60
N LEU A 196 -1.36 -12.74 -20.90
CA LEU A 196 -0.44 -13.70 -21.52
C LEU A 196 0.23 -14.63 -20.49
N GLY A 197 -0.16 -14.55 -19.22
CA GLY A 197 0.39 -15.37 -18.14
C GLY A 197 1.65 -14.79 -17.48
N TYR A 198 1.97 -13.53 -17.72
CA TYR A 198 3.02 -12.82 -17.00
C TYR A 198 2.55 -12.44 -15.59
N SER A 199 3.44 -12.61 -14.61
CA SER A 199 3.26 -12.15 -13.23
C SER A 199 4.62 -11.86 -12.63
N GLU A 200 4.71 -10.86 -11.76
CA GLU A 200 5.93 -10.59 -11.02
C GLU A 200 5.78 -11.00 -9.56
N THR A 201 6.76 -11.74 -9.07
CA THR A 201 6.79 -12.23 -7.69
C THR A 201 8.13 -11.90 -7.01
N MET A 202 9.13 -11.43 -7.77
CA MET A 202 10.45 -11.07 -7.27
C MET A 202 10.46 -9.64 -6.73
N ALA A 203 11.28 -9.40 -5.71
CA ALA A 203 11.55 -8.06 -5.24
C ALA A 203 12.34 -7.28 -6.32
N PRO A 204 12.01 -6.01 -6.60
CA PRO A 204 12.84 -5.14 -7.43
C PRO A 204 14.24 -4.97 -6.83
N THR A 205 15.18 -4.47 -7.64
CA THR A 205 16.52 -4.05 -7.17
C THR A 205 16.82 -2.66 -7.71
N ALA A 206 17.13 -1.73 -6.82
CA ALA A 206 17.54 -0.38 -7.21
C ALA A 206 19.05 -0.33 -7.48
N VAL A 207 19.47 0.26 -8.61
CA VAL A 207 20.88 0.40 -9.01
C VAL A 207 21.09 1.68 -9.81
N ASN A 208 22.00 2.53 -9.36
CA ASN A 208 22.46 3.74 -10.06
C ASN A 208 21.31 4.67 -10.47
N GLY A 209 20.35 4.88 -9.56
CA GLY A 209 19.18 5.73 -9.80
C GLY A 209 18.11 5.11 -10.69
N LYS A 210 18.09 3.78 -10.82
CA LYS A 210 17.10 3.00 -11.57
C LYS A 210 16.53 1.89 -10.71
#